data_AF-G4CHD7-F1
#
_entry.id   AF-G4CHD7-F1
#
_cell.length_a   1.000
_cell.length_b   1.000
_cell.length_c   1.000
_cell.angle_alpha   90.00
_cell.angle_beta   90.00
_cell.angle_gamma   90.00
#
_symmetry.space_group_name_H-M   'P 1'
#
loop_
_entity.id
_entity.type
_entity.pdbx_description
1 polymer ?
#
loop_
_entity_poly.entity_id
_entity_poly.type
_entity_poly.pdbx_seq_one_letter_code
_entity_poly.pdbx_strand_id
1 'polypeptide(L)' 'MAVLREMAQKGKHMILPLPPYSPYLNPIEKVWANFKRELRKIASEHACLAEMLSDVSYFS' A
#
# COMPACT_ATOMS: atom_id res chain seq x y z
N MET A 1 13.90 0.97 -14.10
CA MET A 1 14.51 1.56 -12.88
C MET A 1 14.98 3.01 -13.03
N ALA A 2 15.33 3.49 -14.23
CA ALA A 2 15.78 4.89 -14.41
C ALA A 2 14.70 5.93 -14.09
N VAL A 3 13.46 5.72 -14.57
CA VAL A 3 12.33 6.65 -14.38
C VAL A 3 11.98 6.83 -12.89
N LEU A 4 11.89 5.74 -12.12
CA LEU A 4 11.56 5.81 -10.68
C LEU A 4 12.61 6.58 -9.87
N ARG A 5 13.89 6.45 -10.24
CA ARG A 5 14.98 7.21 -9.60
C ARG A 5 14.88 8.70 -9.91
N GLU A 6 14.60 9.03 -11.17
CA GLU A 6 14.41 10.43 -11.59
C GLU A 6 13.23 11.08 -10.86
N MET A 7 12.10 10.38 -10.74
CA MET A 7 10.93 10.85 -9.99
C MET A 7 11.25 11.06 -8.51
N ALA A 8 11.95 10.10 -7.88
CA ALA A 8 12.37 10.24 -6.49
C ALA A 8 13.29 11.45 -6.29
N GLN A 9 14.26 11.65 -7.18
CA GLN A 9 15.16 12.80 -7.13
C GLN A 9 14.41 14.13 -7.28
N LYS A 10 13.47 14.22 -8.23
CA LYS A 10 12.60 15.41 -8.40
C LYS A 10 11.78 15.70 -7.15
N GLY A 11 11.28 14.66 -6.48
CA GLY A 11 10.53 14.75 -5.23
C GLY A 11 11.41 14.94 -3.97
N LYS A 12 12.73 15.03 -4.10
CA LYS A 12 13.70 15.06 -2.96
C LYS A 12 13.54 13.86 -2.02
N HIS A 13 13.18 12.70 -2.57
CA HIS A 13 13.04 11.46 -1.83
C HIS A 13 14.32 10.62 -1.91
N MET A 14 14.61 9.90 -0.84
CA MET A 14 15.71 8.92 -0.78
C MET A 14 15.17 7.51 -1.01
N ILE A 15 15.73 6.79 -1.99
CA ILE A 15 15.39 5.39 -2.23
C ILE A 15 16.22 4.52 -1.28
N LEU A 16 15.55 3.74 -0.44
CA LEU A 16 16.18 2.80 0.48
C LEU A 16 16.42 1.46 -0.24
N PRO A 17 17.68 1.00 -0.37
CA PRO A 17 17.98 -0.33 -0.91
C PRO A 17 17.71 -1.38 0.17
N LEU A 18 16.44 -1.80 0.30
CA LEU A 18 16.07 -2.85 1.24
C LEU A 18 16.43 -4.23 0.67
N PRO A 19 16.91 -5.17 1.52
CA PRO A 19 17.05 -6.56 1.10
C PRO A 19 15.68 -7.14 0.69
N PRO A 20 15.65 -8.11 -0.24
CA PRO A 20 14.40 -8.78 -0.61
C PRO A 20 13.77 -9.40 0.64
N TYR A 21 12.50 -9.05 0.91
CA TYR A 21 11.67 -9.63 1.98
C TYR A 21 12.36 -9.73 3.34
N SER A 22 12.72 -8.60 3.94
CA SER A 22 12.89 -8.55 5.39
C SER A 22 11.53 -8.21 6.03
N PRO A 23 10.82 -9.18 6.64
CA PRO A 23 9.48 -8.94 7.20
C PRO A 23 9.48 -7.86 8.28
N TYR A 24 10.63 -7.67 8.94
CA TYR A 24 10.84 -6.64 9.95
C TYR A 24 11.18 -5.26 9.35
N LEU A 25 11.74 -5.19 8.14
CA LEU A 25 12.14 -3.93 7.49
C LEU A 25 11.20 -3.49 6.37
N ASN A 26 10.27 -4.36 5.93
CA ASN A 26 9.27 -4.03 4.92
C ASN A 26 7.85 -4.08 5.53
N PRO A 27 7.42 -3.01 6.23
CA PRO A 27 6.13 -2.99 6.94
C PRO A 27 4.92 -3.08 6.01
N ILE A 28 5.13 -3.07 4.69
CA ILE A 28 4.06 -3.14 3.68
C ILE A 28 3.21 -4.39 3.84
N GLU A 29 3.79 -5.52 4.27
CA GLU A 29 3.04 -6.77 4.45
C GLU A 29 1.98 -6.64 5.56
N LYS A 30 2.36 -6.02 6.68
CA LYS A 30 1.44 -5.75 7.80
C LYS A 30 0.34 -4.76 7.38
N VAL A 31 0.72 -3.73 6.62
CA VAL A 31 -0.23 -2.76 6.06
C VAL A 31 -1.23 -3.47 5.15
N TRP A 32 -0.77 -4.29 4.19
CA TRP A 32 -1.64 -5.05 3.30
C TRP A 32 -2.53 -6.07 4.02
N ALA A 33 -2.01 -6.74 5.05
CA ALA A 33 -2.80 -7.68 5.84
C ALA A 33 -3.97 -6.98 6.54
N ASN A 34 -3.71 -5.84 7.17
CA ASN A 34 -4.74 -5.04 7.83
C ASN A 34 -5.72 -4.43 6.82
N PHE A 35 -5.21 -3.86 5.73
CA PHE A 35 -6.04 -3.26 4.69
C PHE A 35 -7.02 -4.28 4.09
N LYS A 36 -6.53 -5.47 3.73
CA LYS A 36 -7.38 -6.57 3.24
C LYS A 36 -8.42 -7.03 4.27
N ARG A 37 -8.10 -6.95 5.57
CA ARG A 37 -9.07 -7.26 6.62
C ARG A 37 -10.21 -6.26 6.64
N GLU A 38 -9.93 -4.97 6.53
CA GLU A 38 -10.97 -3.93 6.50
C GLU A 38 -11.85 -4.05 5.24
N LEU A 39 -11.23 -4.26 4.07
CA LEU A 39 -11.98 -4.51 2.83
C LEU A 39 -12.95 -5.70 2.95
N ARG A 40 -12.54 -6.78 3.62
CA ARG A 40 -13.42 -7.94 3.81
C ARG A 40 -14.65 -7.66 4.68
N LYS A 41 -14.63 -6.64 5.54
CA LYS A 41 -15.79 -6.28 6.37
C LYS A 41 -16.92 -5.69 5.55
N ILE A 42 -16.58 -4.91 4.51
CA ILE A 42 -17.53 -4.20 3.66
C ILE A 42 -17.80 -4.92 2.33
N ALA A 43 -17.11 -6.03 2.05
CA ALA A 43 -17.13 -6.69 0.74
C ALA A 43 -18.53 -7.14 0.28
N SER A 44 -19.43 -7.46 1.21
CA SER A 44 -20.82 -7.83 0.88
C SER A 44 -21.72 -6.63 0.54
N GLU A 45 -21.28 -5.41 0.84
CA GLU A 45 -22.07 -4.18 0.70
C GLU A 45 -21.80 -3.46 -0.63
N HIS A 46 -20.82 -3.92 -1.41
CA HIS A 46 -20.36 -3.26 -2.63
C HIS A 46 -20.34 -4.23 -3.82
N ALA A 47 -20.60 -3.70 -5.01
CA ALA A 47 -20.61 -4.49 -6.25
C ALA A 47 -19.19 -4.74 -6.79
N CYS A 48 -18.24 -3.87 -6.46
CA CYS A 48 -16.86 -3.99 -6.94
C CYS A 48 -15.82 -3.39 -6.00
N LEU A 49 -14.55 -3.74 -6.23
CA LEU A 49 -13.43 -3.26 -5.43
C LEU A 49 -13.30 -1.72 -5.42
N ALA A 50 -13.63 -1.04 -6.52
CA ALA A 50 -13.50 0.43 -6.59
C ALA A 50 -14.42 1.15 -5.60
N GLU A 51 -15.66 0.65 -5.45
CA GLU A 51 -16.60 1.14 -4.43
C GLU A 51 -16.07 0.88 -3.02
N MET A 52 -15.61 -0.35 -2.76
CA MET A 52 -15.00 -0.69 -1.45
C MET A 52 -13.81 0.21 -1.10
N LEU A 53 -12.97 0.55 -2.08
CA LEU A 53 -11.80 1.42 -1.88
C LEU A 53 -12.18 2.86 -1.56
N SER A 54 -13.38 3.30 -1.96
CA SER A 54 -13.87 4.65 -1.67
C SER A 54 -14.38 4.76 -0.22
N ASP A 55 -14.90 3.66 0.32
CA ASP A 55 -15.54 3.62 1.64
C ASP A 55 -14.64 3.04 2.75
N VAL A 56 -13.51 2.40 2.41
CA VAL A 56 -12.58 1.84 3.40
C VAL A 56 -11.85 2.93 4.19
N SER A 57 -12.19 3.10 5.47
CA SER A 57 -11.61 4.13 6.35
C SER A 57 -10.25 3.76 6.97
N TYR A 58 -9.39 3.01 6.28
CA TYR A 58 -8.15 2.46 6.88
C TYR A 58 -7.03 3.50 7.04
N PHE A 59 -6.97 4.51 6.16
CA PHE A 59 -5.89 5.51 6.12
C PHE A 59 -6.33 6.93 6.53
N SER A 60 -7.61 7.09 6.88
CA SER A 60 -8.22 8.34 7.33
C SER A 60 -8.11 8.54 8.83
#